data_AF-A0A7W2IY35-F1
#
_entry.id   AF-A0A7W2IY35-F1
#
_cell.length_a   1.000
_cell.length_b   1.000
_cell.length_c   1.000
_cell.angle_alpha   90.00
_cell.angle_beta   90.00
_cell.angle_gamma   90.00
#
_symmetry.space_group_name_H-M   'P 1'
#
loop_
_entity.id
_entity.type
_entity.pdbx_description
1 polymer ?
#
loop_
_entity_poly.entity_id
_entity_poly.type
_entity_poly.pdbx_seq_one_letter_code
_entity_poly.pdbx_strand_id
1 'polypeptide(L)'
;MNDFNKNIRKKTGRPPKKDPVKFRYTISFNEEEHARFLGLFDQSGMHIKAHFITSCIFEKTVKTIQMDKGTLDFYMRLTSFHSQFRSVGVNYNQIVKLLYRHFSEKKAAAFLFKLEKQTAELAILCKKVVLLAEEFDEKHLKKEEDK
;
A
#
# COMPACT_ATOMS: atom_id res chain seq x y z
N MET A 1 69.04 -28.43 -7.13
CA MET A 1 68.21 -29.41 -7.88
C MET A 1 66.88 -29.50 -7.15
N ASN A 2 65.72 -29.11 -7.65
CA ASN A 2 65.30 -28.74 -9.00
C ASN A 2 64.17 -27.71 -8.93
N ASP A 3 64.27 -26.72 -9.81
CA ASP A 3 63.20 -25.85 -10.25
C ASP A 3 62.01 -26.63 -10.81
N PHE A 4 60.79 -26.27 -10.39
CA PHE A 4 59.59 -26.49 -11.22
C PHE A 4 58.97 -25.14 -11.57
N ASN A 5 59.49 -24.64 -12.69
CA ASN A 5 59.07 -23.53 -13.51
C ASN A 5 57.53 -23.49 -13.69
N LYS A 6 56.88 -22.59 -12.95
CA LYS A 6 55.44 -22.33 -13.08
C LYS A 6 55.25 -21.48 -14.33
N ASN A 7 54.96 -22.13 -15.45
CA ASN A 7 54.58 -21.48 -16.72
C ASN A 7 53.38 -20.54 -16.50
N ILE A 8 53.64 -19.25 -16.24
CA ILE A 8 52.63 -18.19 -16.19
C ILE A 8 52.21 -17.92 -17.64
N ARG A 9 51.20 -18.67 -18.11
CA ARG A 9 50.48 -18.33 -19.33
C ARG A 9 49.89 -16.94 -19.12
N LYS A 10 50.30 -15.96 -19.94
CA LYS A 10 49.69 -14.63 -19.97
C LYS A 10 48.19 -14.83 -20.13
N LYS A 11 47.39 -14.38 -19.14
CA LYS A 11 45.92 -14.39 -19.24
C LYS A 11 45.51 -13.36 -20.30
N THR A 12 45.56 -13.76 -21.56
CA THR A 12 44.99 -12.99 -22.66
C THR A 12 43.47 -13.17 -22.62
N GLY A 13 42.75 -12.08 -22.38
CA GLY A 13 41.29 -12.07 -22.34
C GLY A 13 40.74 -11.04 -21.37
N ARG A 14 39.43 -10.78 -21.46
CA ARG A 14 38.73 -9.92 -20.52
C ARG A 14 38.81 -10.53 -19.11
N PRO A 15 39.21 -9.77 -18.08
CA PRO A 15 39.20 -10.26 -16.71
C PRO A 15 37.77 -10.71 -16.34
N PRO A 16 37.62 -11.86 -15.66
CA PRO A 16 36.31 -12.36 -15.28
C PRO A 16 35.62 -11.37 -14.34
N LYS A 17 34.31 -11.18 -14.54
CA LYS A 17 33.49 -10.39 -13.60
C LYS A 17 33.45 -11.10 -12.24
N LYS A 18 33.43 -10.32 -11.15
CA LYS A 18 33.34 -10.84 -9.78
C LYS A 18 32.11 -11.73 -9.60
N ASP A 19 30.95 -11.29 -10.10
CA ASP A 19 29.69 -12.03 -10.05
C ASP A 19 29.06 -12.19 -11.44
N PRO A 20 29.31 -13.30 -12.14
CA PRO A 20 28.65 -13.57 -13.41
C PRO A 20 27.20 -14.03 -13.19
N VAL A 21 26.29 -13.64 -14.09
CA VAL A 21 24.91 -14.14 -14.13
C VAL A 21 24.95 -15.60 -14.61
N LYS A 22 24.79 -16.56 -13.69
CA LYS A 22 24.90 -18.00 -13.97
C LYS A 22 23.57 -18.67 -14.30
N PHE A 23 22.47 -18.16 -13.76
CA PHE A 23 21.15 -18.76 -13.89
C PHE A 23 20.32 -18.01 -14.93
N ARG A 24 19.69 -18.74 -15.84
CA ARG A 24 18.79 -18.21 -16.87
C ARG A 24 17.51 -19.02 -16.89
N TYR A 25 16.38 -18.32 -16.84
CA TYR A 25 15.05 -18.90 -17.00
C TYR A 25 14.43 -18.37 -18.30
N THR A 26 13.74 -19.25 -19.04
CA THR A 26 12.99 -18.88 -20.24
C THR A 26 11.52 -18.83 -19.88
N ILE A 27 10.82 -17.79 -20.34
CA ILE A 27 9.38 -17.61 -20.15
C ILE A 27 8.72 -17.71 -21.52
N SER A 28 7.62 -18.46 -21.60
CA SER A 28 6.80 -18.58 -22.80
C SER A 28 5.50 -17.80 -22.59
N PHE A 29 5.04 -17.13 -23.64
CA PHE A 29 3.77 -16.39 -23.63
C PHE A 29 2.81 -17.00 -24.65
N ASN A 30 1.52 -16.99 -24.35
CA ASN A 30 0.49 -17.10 -25.38
C ASN A 30 0.29 -15.74 -26.08
N GLU A 31 -0.56 -15.69 -27.11
CA GLU A 31 -0.74 -14.50 -27.95
C GLU A 31 -1.33 -13.31 -27.16
N GLU A 32 -2.31 -13.57 -26.29
CA GLU A 32 -2.94 -12.54 -25.44
C GLU A 32 -1.95 -11.97 -24.41
N GLU A 33 -1.19 -12.84 -23.75
CA GLU A 33 -0.14 -12.47 -22.80
C GLU A 33 0.97 -11.65 -23.46
N HIS A 34 1.33 -12.01 -24.70
CA HIS A 34 2.33 -11.28 -25.47
C HIS A 34 1.87 -9.86 -25.79
N ALA A 35 0.64 -9.69 -26.26
CA ALA A 35 0.06 -8.37 -26.53
C ALA A 35 0.03 -7.50 -25.27
N ARG A 36 -0.38 -8.09 -24.14
CA ARG A 36 -0.38 -7.40 -22.84
C ARG A 36 1.02 -7.00 -22.39
N PHE A 37 2.00 -7.90 -22.55
CA PHE A 37 3.40 -7.64 -22.23
C PHE A 37 3.95 -6.45 -23.02
N LEU A 38 3.69 -6.40 -24.33
CA LEU A 38 4.15 -5.28 -25.17
C LEU A 38 3.58 -3.94 -24.72
N GLY A 39 2.27 -3.88 -24.43
CA GLY A 39 1.66 -2.65 -23.93
C GLY A 39 2.28 -2.15 -22.62
N LEU A 40 2.59 -3.06 -21.69
CA LEU A 40 3.26 -2.71 -20.44
C LEU A 40 4.74 -2.32 -20.64
N PHE A 41 5.42 -2.96 -21.59
CA PHE A 41 6.81 -2.65 -21.92
C PHE A 41 6.93 -1.25 -22.54
N ASP A 42 6.06 -0.89 -23.47
CA ASP A 42 6.08 0.43 -24.12
C ASP A 42 5.79 1.56 -23.11
N GLN A 43 4.86 1.34 -22.18
CA GLN A 43 4.56 2.28 -21.09
C GLN A 43 5.74 2.47 -20.13
N SER A 44 6.60 1.46 -19.98
CA SER A 44 7.75 1.53 -19.06
C SER A 44 8.88 2.43 -19.56
N GLY A 45 8.93 2.73 -20.86
CA GLY A 45 10.02 3.47 -21.49
C GLY A 45 11.38 2.75 -21.48
N MET A 46 11.45 1.49 -21.05
CA MET A 46 12.69 0.72 -21.03
C MET A 46 13.05 0.23 -22.43
N HIS A 47 14.35 0.13 -22.73
CA HIS A 47 14.82 -0.33 -24.04
C HIS A 47 14.99 -1.85 -24.15
N ILE A 48 15.07 -2.56 -23.02
CA ILE A 48 15.41 -3.99 -22.99
C ILE A 48 14.34 -4.76 -22.23
N LYS A 49 13.64 -5.65 -22.94
CA LYS A 49 12.57 -6.53 -22.41
C LYS A 49 12.99 -7.34 -21.18
N ALA A 50 14.22 -7.87 -21.17
CA ALA A 50 14.73 -8.64 -20.04
C ALA A 50 14.93 -7.81 -18.78
N HIS A 51 15.36 -6.55 -18.91
CA HIS A 51 15.46 -5.63 -17.77
C HIS A 51 14.08 -5.26 -17.27
N PHE A 52 13.12 -5.01 -18.17
CA PHE A 52 11.73 -4.79 -17.77
C PHE A 52 11.13 -5.96 -16.99
N ILE A 53 11.37 -7.20 -17.42
CA ILE A 53 10.93 -8.40 -16.68
C ILE A 53 11.62 -8.47 -15.32
N THR A 54 12.93 -8.21 -15.26
CA THR A 54 13.72 -8.26 -14.02
C THR A 54 13.23 -7.19 -13.03
N SER A 55 13.03 -5.95 -13.48
CA SER A 55 12.45 -4.86 -12.69
C SER A 55 11.01 -5.18 -12.26
N CYS A 56 10.20 -5.82 -13.11
CA CYS A 56 8.87 -6.27 -12.70
C CYS A 56 8.88 -7.39 -11.65
N ILE A 57 9.93 -8.21 -11.57
CA ILE A 57 10.05 -9.29 -10.58
C ILE A 57 10.65 -8.76 -9.28
N PHE A 58 11.62 -7.84 -9.34
CA PHE A 58 12.43 -7.43 -8.19
C PHE A 58 12.20 -5.99 -7.73
N GLU A 59 11.76 -5.06 -8.58
CA GLU A 59 11.49 -3.65 -8.22
C GLU A 59 10.01 -3.37 -7.98
N LYS A 60 9.11 -4.00 -8.75
CA LYS A 60 7.75 -4.20 -8.24
C LYS A 60 7.93 -5.10 -7.04
N THR A 61 7.84 -4.53 -5.85
CA THR A 61 7.64 -5.30 -4.63
C THR A 61 6.42 -6.16 -4.91
N VAL A 62 6.63 -7.40 -5.32
CA VAL A 62 5.68 -8.47 -5.13
C VAL A 62 5.72 -8.71 -3.62
N LYS A 63 5.21 -7.71 -2.90
CA LYS A 63 4.58 -7.85 -1.62
C LYS A 63 3.38 -8.73 -1.92
N THR A 64 3.65 -10.02 -2.11
CA THR A 64 2.73 -11.07 -1.68
C THR A 64 2.70 -10.96 -0.16
N ILE A 65 2.28 -9.81 0.35
CA ILE A 65 1.64 -9.79 1.63
C ILE A 65 0.40 -10.60 1.32
N GLN A 66 0.33 -11.81 1.86
CA GLN A 66 -0.90 -12.58 1.88
C GLN A 66 -1.88 -11.84 2.80
N MET A 67 -2.22 -10.58 2.47
CA MET A 67 -3.30 -9.88 3.12
C MET A 67 -4.54 -10.63 2.69
N ASP A 68 -5.10 -11.36 3.65
CA ASP A 68 -6.40 -11.96 3.51
C ASP A 68 -7.37 -10.90 2.96
N LYS A 69 -8.25 -11.32 2.03
CA LYS A 69 -9.23 -10.41 1.42
C LYS A 69 -10.07 -9.70 2.48
N GLY A 70 -10.29 -10.34 3.63
CA GLY A 70 -10.97 -9.75 4.79
C GLY A 70 -10.24 -8.54 5.36
N THR A 71 -8.91 -8.61 5.50
CA THR A 71 -8.08 -7.50 6.02
C THR A 71 -8.09 -6.30 5.09
N LEU A 72 -8.00 -6.53 3.78
CA LEU A 72 -8.09 -5.45 2.81
C LEU A 72 -9.47 -4.79 2.81
N ASP A 73 -10.56 -5.58 2.84
CA ASP A 73 -11.92 -5.05 2.91
C ASP A 73 -12.16 -4.24 4.19
N PHE A 74 -11.62 -4.71 5.33
CA PHE A 74 -11.68 -3.99 6.59
C PHE A 74 -11.02 -2.61 6.49
N TYR A 75 -9.78 -2.53 6.00
CA TYR A 75 -9.07 -1.25 5.84
C TYR A 75 -9.76 -0.31 4.85
N MET A 76 -10.31 -0.85 3.74
CA MET A 76 -11.09 -0.04 2.80
C MET A 76 -12.34 0.55 3.46
N ARG A 77 -13.09 -0.25 4.23
CA ARG A 77 -14.28 0.22 4.97
C ARG A 77 -13.92 1.27 6.00
N LEU A 78 -12.84 1.07 6.76
CA LEU A 78 -12.36 2.03 7.75
C LEU A 78 -11.96 3.36 7.10
N THR A 79 -11.29 3.31 5.94
CA THR A 79 -10.91 4.49 5.16
C THR A 79 -12.15 5.24 4.65
N SER A 80 -13.15 4.51 4.13
CA SER A 80 -14.43 5.10 3.69
C SER A 80 -15.16 5.76 4.86
N PHE A 81 -15.20 5.10 6.02
CA PHE A 81 -15.77 5.65 7.25
C PHE A 81 -15.07 6.95 7.68
N HIS A 82 -13.73 7.02 7.60
CA HIS A 82 -12.98 8.23 7.92
C HIS A 82 -13.38 9.43 7.05
N SER A 83 -13.62 9.20 5.75
CA SER A 83 -14.10 10.24 4.83
C SER A 83 -15.48 10.78 5.23
N GLN A 84 -16.39 9.88 5.63
CA GLN A 84 -17.71 10.26 6.15
C GLN A 84 -17.59 11.05 7.46
N PHE A 85 -16.75 10.60 8.39
CA PHE A 85 -16.49 11.30 9.65
C PHE A 85 -15.98 12.73 9.42
N ARG A 86 -15.03 12.91 8.50
CA ARG A 86 -14.51 14.23 8.14
C ARG A 86 -15.61 15.13 7.56
N SER A 87 -16.48 14.58 6.72
CA SER A 87 -17.61 15.30 6.14
C SER A 87 -18.59 15.78 7.22
N VAL A 88 -18.88 14.95 8.23
CA VAL A 88 -19.68 15.34 9.40
C VAL A 88 -19.04 16.51 10.16
N GLY A 89 -17.72 16.49 10.36
CA GLY A 89 -17.00 17.59 11.00
C GLY A 89 -17.09 18.92 10.23
N VAL A 90 -17.01 18.87 8.90
CA VAL A 90 -17.20 20.05 8.04
C VAL A 90 -18.63 20.59 8.17
N ASN A 91 -19.63 19.71 8.11
CA ASN A 91 -21.04 20.09 8.24
C ASN A 91 -21.35 20.67 9.63
N TYR A 92 -20.78 20.11 10.69
CA TYR A 92 -20.90 20.64 12.05
C TYR A 92 -20.44 22.10 12.10
N ASN A 93 -19.24 22.39 11.61
CA ASN A 93 -18.69 23.75 11.59
C ASN A 93 -19.56 24.72 10.78
N GLN A 94 -20.10 24.27 9.65
CA GLN A 94 -21.01 25.07 8.83
C GLN A 94 -22.31 25.40 9.56
N ILE A 95 -22.94 24.41 10.21
CA ILE A 95 -24.18 24.59 10.96
C ILE A 95 -23.97 25.56 12.12
N VAL A 96 -22.89 25.42 12.90
CA VAL A 96 -22.60 26.32 14.03
C VAL A 96 -22.43 27.77 13.54
N LYS A 97 -21.72 27.99 12.43
CA LYS A 97 -21.56 29.32 11.82
C LYS A 97 -22.91 29.89 11.33
N LEU A 98 -23.75 29.07 10.72
CA LEU A 98 -25.09 29.47 10.26
C LEU A 98 -26.00 29.83 11.43
N LEU A 99 -25.98 29.03 12.51
CA LEU A 99 -26.76 29.26 13.72
C LEU A 99 -26.41 30.62 14.34
N TYR A 100 -25.11 30.92 14.47
CA TYR A 100 -24.64 32.20 15.02
C TYR A 100 -25.02 33.41 14.15
N ARG A 101 -25.05 33.25 12.82
CA ARG A 101 -25.31 34.35 11.88
C ARG A 101 -26.80 34.67 11.67
N HIS A 102 -27.66 33.65 11.70
CA HIS A 102 -29.05 33.78 11.24
C HIS A 102 -30.12 33.61 12.32
N PHE A 103 -29.79 33.07 13.49
CA PHE A 103 -30.75 32.83 14.57
C PHE A 103 -30.47 33.72 15.78
N SER A 104 -31.52 34.05 16.53
CA SER A 104 -31.36 34.67 17.84
C SER A 104 -30.72 33.71 18.84
N GLU A 105 -30.01 34.24 19.83
CA GLU A 105 -29.25 33.44 20.81
C GLU A 105 -30.07 32.32 21.45
N LYS A 106 -31.32 32.61 21.85
CA LYS A 106 -32.23 31.59 22.41
C LYS A 106 -32.51 30.43 21.46
N LYS A 107 -32.72 30.71 20.16
CA LYS A 107 -32.97 29.67 19.15
C LYS A 107 -31.69 28.91 18.81
N ALA A 108 -30.57 29.62 18.66
CA ALA A 108 -29.27 29.02 18.41
C ALA A 108 -28.87 28.06 19.54
N ALA A 109 -29.05 28.46 20.81
CA ALA A 109 -28.78 27.62 21.97
C ALA A 109 -29.62 26.33 21.97
N ALA A 110 -30.91 26.42 21.63
CA ALA A 110 -31.78 25.25 21.54
C ALA A 110 -31.34 24.25 20.46
N PHE A 111 -30.86 24.74 19.30
CA PHE A 111 -30.31 23.88 18.24
C PHE A 111 -28.94 23.30 18.61
N LEU A 112 -28.07 24.09 19.26
CA LEU A 112 -26.77 23.63 19.74
C LEU A 112 -26.91 22.49 20.76
N PHE A 113 -27.88 22.57 21.67
CA PHE A 113 -28.15 21.49 22.63
C PHE A 113 -28.54 20.17 21.93
N LYS A 114 -29.32 20.24 20.85
CA LYS A 114 -29.65 19.04 20.04
C LYS A 114 -28.40 18.50 19.33
N LEU A 115 -27.57 19.39 18.79
CA LEU A 115 -26.35 19.05 18.08
C LEU A 115 -25.32 18.40 19.03
N GLU A 116 -25.21 18.90 20.27
CA GLU A 116 -24.39 18.32 21.33
C GLU A 116 -24.77 16.87 21.60
N LYS A 117 -26.06 16.58 21.75
CA LYS A 117 -26.56 15.22 21.96
C LYS A 117 -26.15 14.28 20.82
N GLN A 118 -26.34 14.70 19.58
CA GLN A 118 -25.92 13.90 18.41
C GLN A 118 -24.40 13.72 18.35
N THR A 119 -23.64 14.72 18.75
CA THR A 119 -22.16 14.66 18.78
C THR A 119 -21.69 13.69 19.86
N ALA A 120 -22.37 13.63 21.01
CA ALA A 120 -22.09 12.64 22.05
C ALA A 120 -22.37 11.20 21.58
N GLU A 121 -23.48 10.97 20.87
CA GLU A 121 -23.80 9.67 20.25
C GLU A 121 -22.73 9.26 19.22
N LEU A 122 -22.29 10.21 18.38
CA LEU A 122 -21.22 9.98 17.42
C LEU A 122 -19.89 9.63 18.11
N ALA A 123 -19.55 10.31 19.21
CA ALA A 123 -18.34 10.03 19.98
C ALA A 123 -18.36 8.60 20.58
N ILE A 124 -19.51 8.14 21.06
CA ILE A 124 -19.69 6.76 21.55
C ILE A 124 -19.48 5.77 20.39
N LEU A 125 -20.04 6.04 19.21
CA LEU A 125 -19.87 5.20 18.05
C LEU A 125 -18.40 5.14 17.60
N CYS A 126 -17.69 6.27 17.60
CA CYS A 126 -16.27 6.31 17.28
C CYS A 126 -15.43 5.47 18.25
N LYS A 127 -15.73 5.52 19.56
CA LYS A 127 -15.06 4.65 20.55
C LYS A 127 -15.27 3.17 20.24
N LYS A 128 -16.48 2.77 19.84
CA LYS A 128 -16.76 1.38 19.43
C LYS A 128 -15.96 0.98 18.18
N VAL A 129 -15.85 1.89 17.20
CA VAL A 129 -15.04 1.64 15.99
C VAL A 129 -13.57 1.46 16.33
N VAL A 130 -13.01 2.27 17.24
CA VAL A 130 -11.63 2.12 17.71
C VAL A 130 -11.43 0.76 18.39
N LEU A 131 -12.32 0.37 19.30
CA LEU A 131 -12.25 -0.95 19.95
C LEU A 131 -12.30 -2.11 18.94
N LEU A 132 -13.18 -2.03 17.95
CA LEU A 132 -13.27 -3.05 16.90
C LEU A 132 -12.00 -3.10 16.04
N ALA A 133 -11.37 -1.95 15.78
CA ALA A 133 -10.11 -1.89 15.04
C ALA A 133 -8.94 -2.47 15.85
N GLU A 134 -8.87 -2.16 17.15
CA GLU A 134 -7.88 -2.75 18.06
C GLU A 134 -8.04 -4.27 18.14
N GLU A 135 -9.27 -4.77 18.34
CA GLU A 135 -9.54 -6.21 18.34
C GLU A 135 -9.16 -6.90 17.03
N PHE A 136 -9.37 -6.22 15.89
CA PHE A 136 -9.02 -6.73 14.58
C PHE A 136 -7.50 -6.82 14.41
N ASP A 137 -6.78 -5.74 14.75
CA ASP A 137 -5.32 -5.68 14.66
C ASP A 137 -4.65 -6.74 15.56
N GLU A 138 -5.17 -6.99 16.77
CA GLU A 138 -4.66 -8.05 17.65
C GLU A 138 -4.91 -9.46 17.10
N LYS A 139 -6.07 -9.71 16.48
CA LYS A 139 -6.42 -11.04 15.96
C LYS A 139 -5.71 -11.37 14.65
N HIS A 140 -5.39 -10.36 13.83
CA HIS A 140 -4.94 -10.56 12.45
C HIS A 140 -3.50 -10.10 12.17
N LEU A 141 -2.95 -9.08 12.84
CA LEU A 141 -1.56 -8.65 12.58
C LEU A 141 -0.55 -9.26 13.55
N LYS A 142 -0.83 -9.29 14.86
CA LYS A 142 0.12 -9.83 15.86
C LYS A 142 0.39 -11.34 15.69
N LYS A 143 -0.54 -12.10 15.10
CA LYS A 143 -0.38 -13.55 14.84
C LYS A 143 0.52 -13.88 13.64
N GLU A 144 0.77 -12.93 12.75
CA GLU A 144 1.66 -13.14 11.59
C GLU A 144 3.14 -12.93 11.96
N GLU A 145 3.44 -12.18 13.03
CA GLU A 145 4.82 -11.90 13.48
C GLU A 145 5.42 -13.04 14.33
N ASP A 146 4.60 -13.90 14.93
CA ASP A 146 5.02 -15.03 15.78
C ASP A 146 5.19 -16.36 15.00
N LYS A 147 5.18 -16.34 13.66
CA LYS A 147 5.45 -17.51 12.79
C LYS A 147 6.67 -17.28 11.90
#